data_AF-A0A1B6H9Q3-F1
#
_entry.id   AF-A0A1B6H9Q3-F1
#
_cell.length_a   1.000
_cell.length_b   1.000
_cell.length_c   1.000
_cell.angle_alpha   90.00
_cell.angle_beta   90.00
_cell.angle_gamma   90.00
#
_symmetry.space_group_name_H-M   'P 1'
#
loop_
_entity.id
_entity.type
_entity.pdbx_description
1 polymer ?
#
loop_
_entity_poly.entity_id
_entity_poly.type
_entity_poly.pdbx_seq_one_letter_code
_entity_poly.pdbx_strand_id
1 'polypeptide(L)'
;PDPTLLLEHNRLVTQFVSLNPHWSADTLYLEARRLLAAQLQHITYAEFLPTLLGEAVTTEWGLRPARRGRYHGYSSSNRAGTFYSVANTALRLVPSMVPSTLVIKTSSHMSDNATIEASLSGMYSMVLNTPALLPALHDQEEWTARLEDMRIQKLAGYVDWLKLCAQGHEATNFTSWTSISPERQQTLTSLYRNPRQVDLLAAGILEQPQPGSVLGPILTCLL
;
A
#
# COMPACT_ATOMS: atom_id res chain seq x y z
N PRO A 1 17.20 -6.15 4.68
CA PRO A 1 16.95 -5.01 3.76
C PRO A 1 17.60 -5.28 2.40
N ASP A 2 16.78 -5.45 1.36
CA ASP A 2 17.26 -5.69 0.00
C ASP A 2 17.96 -4.44 -0.58
N PRO A 3 19.18 -4.57 -1.14
CA PRO A 3 19.97 -3.42 -1.62
C PRO A 3 19.60 -2.92 -3.02
N THR A 4 18.49 -3.36 -3.61
CA THR A 4 18.16 -3.10 -5.04
C THR A 4 18.16 -1.62 -5.42
N LEU A 5 17.56 -0.75 -4.60
CA LEU A 5 17.52 0.71 -4.86
C LEU A 5 18.90 1.36 -4.77
N LEU A 6 19.77 0.84 -3.88
CA LEU A 6 21.15 1.30 -3.76
C LEU A 6 21.98 0.89 -4.99
N LEU A 7 21.80 -0.35 -5.45
CA LEU A 7 22.46 -0.84 -6.66
C LEU A 7 22.02 -0.06 -7.90
N GLU A 8 20.73 0.23 -8.03
CA GLU A 8 20.23 1.05 -9.15
C GLU A 8 20.77 2.47 -9.08
N HIS A 9 20.81 3.10 -7.90
CA HIS A 9 21.43 4.41 -7.72
C HIS A 9 22.90 4.40 -8.21
N ASN A 10 23.68 3.42 -7.77
CA ASN A 10 25.09 3.31 -8.17
C ASN A 10 25.25 3.05 -9.68
N ARG A 11 24.35 2.27 -10.27
CA ARG A 11 24.29 2.04 -11.73
C ARG A 11 24.03 3.34 -12.48
N LEU A 12 23.08 4.16 -12.00
CA LEU A 12 22.76 5.47 -12.59
C LEU A 12 23.93 6.46 -12.47
N VAL A 13 24.58 6.54 -11.30
CA VAL A 13 25.77 7.37 -11.09
C VAL A 13 26.87 7.00 -12.09
N THR A 14 27.14 5.71 -12.27
CA THR A 14 28.16 5.22 -13.21
C THR A 14 27.89 5.68 -14.65
N GLN A 15 26.62 5.69 -15.07
CA GLN A 15 26.22 6.20 -16.39
C GLN A 15 26.32 7.71 -16.49
N PHE A 16 25.99 8.44 -15.42
CA PHE A 16 26.10 9.90 -15.44
C PHE A 16 27.55 10.37 -15.44
N VAL A 17 28.47 9.65 -14.82
CA VAL A 17 29.91 9.95 -14.90
C VAL A 17 30.42 9.84 -16.34
N SER A 18 30.02 8.80 -17.08
CA SER A 18 30.49 8.61 -18.45
C SER A 18 29.89 9.66 -19.42
N LEU A 19 28.65 10.08 -19.19
CA LEU A 19 27.96 11.09 -20.01
C LEU A 19 28.36 12.52 -19.64
N ASN A 20 28.60 12.80 -18.36
CA ASN A 20 28.91 14.13 -17.83
C ASN A 20 30.18 14.11 -16.96
N PRO A 21 31.38 13.99 -17.54
CA PRO A 21 32.63 13.92 -16.77
C PRO A 21 32.94 15.18 -15.95
N HIS A 22 32.27 16.28 -16.24
CA HIS A 22 32.45 17.57 -15.58
C HIS A 22 31.55 17.74 -14.32
N TRP A 23 30.61 16.82 -14.07
CA TRP A 23 29.75 16.90 -12.90
C TRP A 23 30.51 16.56 -11.62
N SER A 24 30.22 17.31 -10.55
CA SER A 24 30.71 17.00 -9.21
C SER A 24 30.03 15.76 -8.64
N ALA A 25 30.64 15.14 -7.63
CA ALA A 25 30.05 14.02 -6.89
C ALA A 25 28.65 14.34 -6.35
N ASP A 26 28.44 15.55 -5.82
CA ASP A 26 27.14 15.99 -5.31
C ASP A 26 26.07 16.06 -6.42
N THR A 27 26.45 16.58 -7.60
CA THR A 27 25.54 16.68 -8.75
C THR A 27 25.15 15.29 -9.24
N LEU A 28 26.13 14.39 -9.36
CA LEU A 28 25.91 12.99 -9.73
C LEU A 28 24.94 12.30 -8.76
N TYR A 29 25.16 12.46 -7.46
CA TYR A 29 24.29 11.89 -6.43
C TYR A 29 22.85 12.44 -6.52
N LEU A 30 22.70 13.76 -6.60
CA LEU A 30 21.37 14.40 -6.62
C LEU A 30 20.59 14.06 -7.89
N GLU A 31 21.24 14.05 -9.05
CA GLU A 31 20.60 13.67 -10.31
C GLU A 31 20.24 12.18 -10.35
N ALA A 32 21.12 11.30 -9.87
CA ALA A 32 20.82 9.87 -9.77
C ALA A 32 19.65 9.62 -8.81
N ARG A 33 19.62 10.31 -7.66
CA ARG A 33 18.50 10.27 -6.71
C ARG A 33 17.20 10.78 -7.34
N ARG A 34 17.27 11.85 -8.13
CA ARG A 34 16.10 12.43 -8.82
C ARG A 34 15.51 11.46 -9.84
N LEU A 35 16.35 10.83 -10.65
CA LEU A 35 15.91 9.84 -11.63
C LEU A 35 15.35 8.59 -10.95
N LEU A 36 16.00 8.09 -9.89
CA LEU A 36 15.50 6.96 -9.11
C LEU A 36 14.12 7.25 -8.49
N ALA A 37 13.92 8.45 -7.94
CA ALA A 37 12.62 8.86 -7.43
C ALA A 37 11.55 8.91 -8.55
N ALA A 38 11.91 9.35 -9.75
CA ALA A 38 11.01 9.33 -10.90
C ALA A 38 10.66 7.90 -11.36
N GLN A 39 11.63 6.97 -11.35
CA GLN A 39 11.38 5.55 -11.62
C GLN A 39 10.39 4.97 -10.60
N LEU A 40 10.61 5.22 -9.30
CA LEU A 40 9.72 4.77 -8.22
C LEU A 40 8.31 5.36 -8.36
N GLN A 41 8.19 6.64 -8.70
CA GLN A 41 6.88 7.27 -8.96
C GLN A 41 6.20 6.63 -10.17
N HIS A 42 6.94 6.40 -11.26
CA HIS A 42 6.36 5.78 -12.45
C HIS A 42 5.82 4.38 -12.17
N ILE A 43 6.63 3.52 -11.52
CA ILE A 43 6.21 2.16 -11.13
C ILE A 43 4.99 2.23 -10.20
N THR A 44 5.03 3.09 -9.18
CA THR A 44 3.93 3.23 -8.22
C THR A 44 2.61 3.60 -8.91
N TYR A 45 2.61 4.65 -9.72
CA TYR A 45 1.38 5.18 -10.31
C TYR A 45 0.93 4.46 -11.60
N ALA A 46 1.85 3.84 -12.35
CA ALA A 46 1.54 3.15 -13.60
C ALA A 46 1.24 1.66 -13.42
N GLU A 47 1.81 1.02 -12.40
CA GLU A 47 1.76 -0.45 -12.24
C GLU A 47 1.14 -0.85 -10.90
N PHE A 48 1.62 -0.27 -9.79
CA PHE A 48 1.19 -0.69 -8.46
C PHE A 48 -0.23 -0.23 -8.10
N LEU A 49 -0.54 1.06 -8.23
CA LEU A 49 -1.87 1.61 -7.89
C LEU A 49 -3.02 0.99 -8.71
N PRO A 50 -2.92 0.78 -10.04
CA PRO A 50 -3.95 0.07 -10.79
C PRO A 50 -4.22 -1.34 -10.28
N THR A 51 -3.19 -2.02 -9.79
CA THR A 51 -3.33 -3.37 -9.23
C THR A 51 -4.02 -3.33 -7.86
N LEU A 52 -3.74 -2.30 -7.05
CA LEU A 52 -4.28 -2.16 -5.70
C LEU A 52 -5.72 -1.62 -5.68
N LEU A 53 -5.98 -0.54 -6.41
CA LEU A 53 -7.24 0.23 -6.41
C LEU A 53 -8.18 -0.16 -7.56
N GLY A 54 -7.65 -0.88 -8.56
CA GLY A 54 -8.35 -1.20 -9.79
C GLY A 54 -8.21 -0.12 -10.87
N GLU A 55 -8.44 -0.59 -12.10
CA GLU A 55 -8.29 0.20 -13.33
C GLU A 55 -9.25 1.40 -13.43
N ALA A 56 -10.49 1.21 -12.96
CA ALA A 56 -11.52 2.23 -13.00
C ALA A 56 -11.16 3.44 -12.11
N VAL A 57 -10.90 3.20 -10.83
CA VAL A 57 -10.58 4.23 -9.84
C VAL A 57 -9.30 4.98 -10.23
N THR A 58 -8.26 4.25 -10.62
CA THR A 58 -6.97 4.86 -11.00
C THR A 58 -7.10 5.80 -12.19
N THR A 59 -8.00 5.48 -13.13
CA THR A 59 -8.27 6.33 -14.29
C THR A 59 -9.17 7.51 -13.94
N GLU A 60 -10.25 7.27 -13.18
CA GLU A 60 -11.21 8.29 -12.76
C GLU A 60 -10.54 9.40 -11.95
N TRP A 61 -9.65 9.04 -11.02
CA TRP A 61 -8.93 10.00 -10.18
C TRP A 61 -7.69 10.59 -10.85
N GLY A 62 -7.43 10.24 -12.11
CA GLY A 62 -6.31 10.81 -12.87
C GLY A 62 -4.94 10.48 -12.30
N LEU A 63 -4.79 9.32 -11.64
CA LEU A 63 -3.54 8.93 -10.99
C LEU A 63 -2.47 8.46 -11.99
N ARG A 64 -2.85 8.15 -13.23
CA ARG A 64 -1.90 7.65 -14.22
C ARG A 64 -0.89 8.70 -14.67
N PRO A 65 0.40 8.34 -14.79
CA PRO A 65 1.38 9.21 -15.42
C PRO A 65 0.99 9.51 -16.88
N ALA A 66 1.24 10.73 -17.31
CA ALA A 66 1.04 11.12 -18.71
C ALA A 66 1.95 10.28 -19.62
N ARG A 67 1.38 9.68 -20.68
CA ARG A 67 2.16 8.89 -21.66
C ARG A 67 3.16 9.73 -22.45
N ARG A 68 2.88 11.03 -22.60
CA ARG A 68 3.72 12.01 -23.32
C ARG A 68 3.57 13.38 -22.67
N GLY A 69 4.60 14.21 -22.79
CA GLY A 69 4.59 15.58 -22.29
C GLY A 69 4.91 15.67 -20.79
N ARG A 70 4.51 16.76 -20.17
CA ARG A 70 4.76 17.06 -18.75
C ARG A 70 3.44 17.18 -18.00
N TYR A 71 3.45 16.81 -16.73
CA TYR A 71 2.33 17.06 -15.83
C TYR A 71 2.29 18.55 -15.43
N HIS A 72 1.10 19.17 -15.51
CA HIS A 72 0.92 20.59 -15.23
C HIS A 72 0.02 20.89 -14.02
N GLY A 73 -0.51 19.86 -13.35
CA GLY A 73 -1.44 20.01 -12.22
C GLY A 73 -0.75 20.15 -10.86
N TYR A 74 0.51 20.59 -10.81
CA TYR A 74 1.16 20.90 -9.53
C TYR A 74 0.52 22.14 -8.91
N SER A 75 0.10 22.03 -7.65
CA SER A 75 -0.35 23.18 -6.87
C SER A 75 0.29 23.16 -5.49
N SER A 76 0.89 24.28 -5.09
CA SER A 76 1.44 24.47 -3.73
C SER A 76 0.34 24.61 -2.66
N SER A 77 -0.92 24.79 -3.07
CA SER A 77 -2.06 24.73 -2.15
C SER A 77 -2.31 23.32 -1.61
N ASN A 78 -1.81 22.28 -2.30
CA ASN A 78 -1.98 20.89 -1.90
C ASN A 78 -1.08 20.62 -0.68
N ARG A 79 -1.68 20.12 0.40
CA ARG A 79 -0.94 19.73 1.59
C ARG A 79 -0.34 18.36 1.37
N ALA A 80 0.97 18.33 1.14
CA ALA A 80 1.72 17.08 1.11
C ALA A 80 1.86 16.53 2.54
N GLY A 81 1.62 15.23 2.70
CA GLY A 81 1.72 14.52 3.96
C GLY A 81 0.86 13.28 3.93
N THR A 82 1.12 12.35 4.85
CA THR A 82 0.31 11.15 5.00
C THR A 82 -0.67 11.37 6.13
N PHE A 83 -1.97 11.21 5.85
CA PHE A 83 -2.97 11.22 6.92
C PHE A 83 -2.70 10.07 7.90
N TYR A 84 -2.89 10.33 9.20
CA TYR A 84 -2.67 9.33 10.23
C TYR A 84 -3.52 8.07 10.02
N SER A 85 -4.75 8.23 9.52
CA SER A 85 -5.63 7.13 9.11
C SER A 85 -4.99 6.25 8.04
N VAL A 86 -4.48 6.86 6.96
CA VAL A 86 -3.86 6.15 5.84
C VAL A 86 -2.59 5.41 6.28
N ALA A 87 -1.73 6.07 7.06
CA ALA A 87 -0.47 5.50 7.54
C ALA A 87 -0.64 4.27 8.43
N ASN A 88 -1.71 4.22 9.23
CA ASN A 88 -1.94 3.15 10.20
C ASN A 88 -3.00 2.14 9.78
N THR A 89 -3.69 2.38 8.65
CA THR A 89 -4.67 1.43 8.12
C THR A 89 -4.27 0.93 6.73
N ALA A 90 -4.68 1.62 5.66
CA ALA A 90 -4.56 1.15 4.30
C ALA A 90 -3.11 0.80 3.88
N LEU A 91 -2.12 1.63 4.24
CA LEU A 91 -0.71 1.33 3.93
C LEU A 91 -0.14 0.14 4.71
N ARG A 92 -0.76 -0.24 5.84
CA ARG A 92 -0.35 -1.43 6.61
C ARG A 92 -0.84 -2.73 6.00
N LEU A 93 -1.84 -2.68 5.12
CA LEU A 93 -2.35 -3.86 4.43
C LEU A 93 -1.50 -4.27 3.23
N VAL A 94 -0.73 -3.33 2.65
CA VAL A 94 0.11 -3.64 1.49
C VAL A 94 1.14 -4.74 1.80
N PRO A 95 1.90 -4.72 2.91
CA PRO A 95 2.82 -5.81 3.23
C PRO A 95 2.13 -7.14 3.53
N SER A 96 0.92 -7.12 4.09
CA SER A 96 0.18 -8.37 4.29
C SER A 96 -0.33 -8.95 2.98
N MET A 97 -0.46 -8.19 1.90
CA MET A 97 -0.78 -8.76 0.59
C MET A 97 0.37 -9.60 -0.02
N VAL A 98 1.56 -9.61 0.59
CA VAL A 98 2.66 -10.48 0.19
C VAL A 98 2.38 -11.91 0.68
N PRO A 99 2.31 -12.92 -0.22
CA PRO A 99 2.14 -14.31 0.16
C PRO A 99 3.09 -14.75 1.30
N SER A 100 2.56 -15.45 2.31
CA SER A 100 3.35 -15.97 3.45
C SER A 100 4.46 -16.92 3.04
N THR A 101 4.38 -17.50 1.84
CA THR A 101 5.40 -18.35 1.24
C THR A 101 6.63 -17.60 0.73
N LEU A 102 6.50 -16.29 0.48
CA LEU A 102 7.61 -15.39 0.12
C LEU A 102 8.34 -14.82 1.34
N VAL A 103 7.72 -14.89 2.52
CA VAL A 103 8.41 -14.70 3.79
C VAL A 103 9.26 -15.94 4.02
N ILE A 104 10.31 -16.06 3.23
CA ILE A 104 11.36 -17.06 3.42
C ILE A 104 11.82 -16.87 4.86
N LYS A 105 11.72 -17.94 5.66
CA LYS A 105 12.35 -18.06 6.97
C LYS A 105 13.83 -17.70 6.81
N THR A 106 14.15 -16.43 7.03
CA THR A 106 15.51 -15.89 7.11
C THR A 106 16.29 -16.45 8.29
N SER A 107 15.71 -17.39 9.06
CA SER A 107 16.29 -17.93 10.28
C SER A 107 16.71 -19.40 10.22
N SER A 108 16.61 -20.14 9.10
CA SER A 108 17.04 -21.56 9.15
C SER A 108 17.92 -22.12 8.04
N HIS A 109 18.06 -21.53 6.85
CA HIS A 109 19.05 -22.02 5.87
C HIS A 109 19.50 -20.89 4.93
N MET A 110 20.23 -19.92 5.48
CA MET A 110 21.07 -19.04 4.67
C MET A 110 22.31 -19.86 4.29
N SER A 111 22.19 -20.68 3.23
CA SER A 111 23.34 -21.38 2.64
C SER A 111 24.08 -20.40 1.74
N ASP A 112 25.37 -20.20 2.00
CA ASP A 112 26.27 -19.17 1.47
C ASP A 112 26.51 -19.13 -0.05
N ASN A 113 25.72 -19.82 -0.89
CA ASN A 113 25.98 -19.94 -2.33
C ASN A 113 24.75 -19.74 -3.26
N ALA A 114 23.60 -19.30 -2.75
CA ALA A 114 22.51 -18.91 -3.65
C ALA A 114 22.82 -17.55 -4.30
N THR A 115 23.00 -17.52 -5.62
CA THR A 115 23.20 -16.25 -6.34
C THR A 115 21.94 -15.40 -6.23
N ILE A 116 22.12 -14.09 -6.11
CA ILE A 116 21.05 -13.09 -5.98
C ILE A 116 20.00 -13.26 -7.09
N GLU A 117 20.42 -13.62 -8.31
CA GLU A 117 19.52 -13.91 -9.44
C GLU A 117 18.64 -15.15 -9.23
N ALA A 118 19.15 -16.22 -8.60
CA ALA A 118 18.37 -17.41 -8.31
C ALA A 118 17.31 -17.14 -7.23
N SER A 119 17.66 -16.35 -6.21
CA SER A 119 16.72 -15.90 -5.17
C SER A 119 15.67 -14.94 -5.73
N LEU A 120 16.05 -14.01 -6.60
CA LEU A 120 15.12 -13.09 -7.27
C LEU A 120 14.20 -13.84 -8.25
N SER A 121 14.74 -14.74 -9.08
CA SER A 121 13.95 -15.56 -10.02
C SER A 121 12.97 -16.48 -9.28
N GLY A 122 13.41 -17.09 -8.18
CA GLY A 122 12.55 -17.85 -7.26
C GLY A 122 11.43 -16.98 -6.67
N MET A 123 11.77 -15.81 -6.15
CA MET A 123 10.82 -14.83 -5.60
C MET A 123 9.83 -14.35 -6.67
N TYR A 124 10.27 -13.93 -7.86
CA TYR A 124 9.40 -13.48 -8.95
C TYR A 124 8.49 -14.61 -9.45
N SER A 125 9.02 -15.82 -9.66
CA SER A 125 8.22 -16.97 -10.08
C SER A 125 7.18 -17.37 -9.04
N MET A 126 7.44 -17.11 -7.75
CA MET A 126 6.52 -17.40 -6.65
C MET A 126 5.50 -16.27 -6.44
N VAL A 127 5.90 -14.99 -6.55
CA VAL A 127 5.00 -13.82 -6.53
C VAL A 127 3.99 -13.90 -7.67
N LEU A 128 4.44 -14.23 -8.89
CA LEU A 128 3.59 -14.25 -10.07
C LEU A 128 2.59 -15.41 -10.09
N ASN A 129 2.87 -16.48 -9.33
CA ASN A 129 2.05 -17.70 -9.31
C ASN A 129 1.21 -17.85 -8.03
N THR A 130 1.37 -16.97 -7.03
CA THR A 130 0.61 -17.04 -5.78
C THR A 130 -0.35 -15.85 -5.72
N PRO A 131 -1.67 -16.08 -5.85
CA PRO A 131 -2.61 -14.98 -5.95
C PRO A 131 -2.77 -14.30 -4.57
N ALA A 132 -2.66 -12.97 -4.54
CA ALA A 132 -2.79 -12.12 -3.35
C ALA A 132 -4.26 -12.00 -2.91
N LEU A 133 -4.94 -13.14 -2.73
CA LEU A 133 -6.38 -13.19 -2.47
C LEU A 133 -6.73 -12.84 -1.02
N LEU A 134 -5.76 -12.90 -0.11
CA LEU A 134 -5.93 -12.63 1.32
C LEU A 134 -4.68 -11.95 1.90
N PRO A 135 -4.85 -10.97 2.81
CA PRO A 135 -3.77 -10.47 3.65
C PRO A 135 -3.11 -11.61 4.46
N ALA A 136 -1.86 -11.95 4.16
CA ALA A 136 -0.94 -12.67 5.02
C ALA A 136 -0.61 -11.85 6.28
N LEU A 137 -1.47 -11.94 7.29
CA LEU A 137 -1.27 -11.37 8.61
C LEU A 137 -0.31 -12.28 9.40
N HIS A 138 1.01 -12.19 9.19
CA HIS A 138 1.97 -13.14 9.79
C HIS A 138 2.34 -12.84 11.26
N ASP A 139 1.76 -11.85 11.93
CA ASP A 139 2.03 -11.61 13.36
C ASP A 139 0.82 -11.03 14.09
N GLN A 140 0.11 -11.85 14.87
CA GLN A 140 -1.10 -11.43 15.57
C GLN A 140 -0.84 -10.44 16.72
N GLU A 141 0.32 -10.54 17.39
CA GLU A 141 0.67 -9.63 18.51
C GLU A 141 0.91 -8.19 18.03
N GLU A 142 1.37 -8.03 16.79
CA GLU A 142 1.62 -6.73 16.21
C GLU A 142 0.32 -5.97 15.90
N TRP A 143 -0.75 -6.66 15.49
CA TRP A 143 -2.01 -6.04 15.08
C TRP A 143 -2.86 -5.57 16.26
N THR A 144 -2.89 -6.31 17.37
CA THR A 144 -3.63 -5.93 18.58
C THR A 144 -3.02 -4.69 19.23
N ALA A 145 -1.69 -4.66 19.40
CA ALA A 145 -0.98 -3.49 19.92
C ALA A 145 -1.20 -2.24 19.06
N ARG A 146 -1.31 -2.40 17.74
CA ARG A 146 -1.61 -1.30 16.82
C ARG A 146 -3.04 -0.81 16.91
N LEU A 147 -4.01 -1.72 17.06
CA LEU A 147 -5.39 -1.34 17.32
C LEU A 147 -5.49 -0.52 18.62
N GLU A 148 -4.74 -0.91 19.65
CA GLU A 148 -4.64 -0.14 20.88
C GLU A 148 -4.00 1.24 20.67
N ASP A 149 -2.88 1.34 19.95
CA ASP A 149 -2.25 2.63 19.63
C ASP A 149 -3.20 3.56 18.85
N MET A 150 -3.89 3.05 17.84
CA MET A 150 -4.86 3.83 17.06
C MET A 150 -5.99 4.39 17.94
N ARG A 151 -6.46 3.62 18.94
CA ARG A 151 -7.45 4.09 19.91
C ARG A 151 -6.88 5.16 20.84
N ILE A 152 -5.65 5.00 21.31
CA ILE A 152 -4.94 5.99 22.15
C ILE A 152 -4.78 7.31 21.39
N GLN A 153 -4.39 7.23 20.12
CA GLN A 153 -4.26 8.37 19.21
C GLN A 153 -5.61 8.91 18.71
N LYS A 154 -6.74 8.33 19.17
CA LYS A 154 -8.10 8.75 18.85
C LYS A 154 -8.39 8.77 17.35
N LEU A 155 -7.91 7.75 16.63
CA LEU A 155 -8.29 7.55 15.25
C LEU A 155 -9.81 7.41 15.14
N ALA A 156 -10.41 8.14 14.20
CA ALA A 156 -11.84 8.07 13.94
C ALA A 156 -12.25 6.65 13.51
N GLY A 157 -13.43 6.22 13.97
CA GLY A 157 -13.93 4.88 13.74
C GLY A 157 -14.41 4.67 12.31
N TYR A 158 -14.74 3.43 11.96
CA TYR A 158 -15.20 3.06 10.62
C TYR A 158 -16.42 3.88 10.16
N VAL A 159 -17.38 4.12 11.07
CA VAL A 159 -18.61 4.86 10.77
C VAL A 159 -18.33 6.31 10.37
N ASP A 160 -17.30 6.95 10.95
CA ASP A 160 -16.95 8.34 10.61
C ASP A 160 -16.41 8.44 9.18
N TRP A 161 -15.61 7.45 8.77
CA TRP A 161 -15.11 7.34 7.39
C TRP A 161 -16.20 6.93 6.40
N LEU A 162 -17.16 6.11 6.82
CA LEU A 162 -18.36 5.80 6.05
C LEU A 162 -19.14 7.06 5.69
N LYS A 163 -19.31 7.99 6.63
CA LYS A 163 -19.97 9.28 6.37
C LYS A 163 -19.22 10.12 5.34
N LEU A 164 -17.88 10.16 5.44
CA LEU A 164 -17.02 10.92 4.53
C LEU A 164 -16.96 10.32 3.12
N CYS A 165 -16.77 9.01 3.02
CA CYS A 165 -16.50 8.32 1.76
C CYS A 165 -17.75 7.83 1.03
N ALA A 166 -18.81 7.46 1.76
CA ALA A 166 -20.04 6.90 1.19
C ALA A 166 -21.23 7.88 1.23
N GLN A 167 -20.96 9.18 1.09
CA GLN A 167 -21.96 10.23 0.91
C GLN A 167 -23.03 10.30 2.02
N GLY A 168 -22.62 10.23 3.29
CA GLY A 168 -23.51 10.57 4.41
C GLY A 168 -24.40 9.45 4.95
N HIS A 169 -24.13 8.18 4.62
CA HIS A 169 -24.81 7.07 5.30
C HIS A 169 -24.44 7.02 6.79
N GLU A 170 -25.36 7.50 7.65
CA GLU A 170 -25.29 7.24 9.08
C GLU A 170 -25.73 5.80 9.35
N ALA A 171 -24.76 4.89 9.34
CA ALA A 171 -25.01 3.53 9.75
C ALA A 171 -25.23 3.45 11.27
N THR A 172 -26.50 3.41 11.69
CA THR A 172 -26.88 3.21 13.10
C THR A 172 -26.79 1.74 13.53
N ASN A 173 -26.80 0.81 12.57
CA ASN A 173 -26.81 -0.63 12.79
C ASN A 173 -25.75 -1.34 11.93
N PHE A 174 -25.19 -2.44 12.46
CA PHE A 174 -24.20 -3.29 11.77
C PHE A 174 -24.71 -3.84 10.43
N THR A 175 -26.01 -4.09 10.30
CA THR A 175 -26.64 -4.67 9.11
C THR A 175 -26.79 -3.70 7.93
N SER A 176 -26.55 -2.40 8.16
CA SER A 176 -26.69 -1.38 7.11
C SER A 176 -25.48 -1.29 6.16
N TRP A 177 -24.38 -1.99 6.46
CA TRP A 177 -23.13 -1.89 5.72
C TRP A 177 -23.09 -2.78 4.48
N THR A 178 -23.55 -2.26 3.34
CA THR A 178 -23.59 -3.02 2.07
C THR A 178 -22.22 -3.50 1.59
N SER A 179 -21.13 -2.82 1.98
CA SER A 179 -19.76 -3.19 1.61
C SER A 179 -19.22 -4.42 2.34
N ILE A 180 -19.89 -4.89 3.40
CA ILE A 180 -19.45 -6.02 4.23
C ILE A 180 -20.50 -7.12 4.16
N SER A 181 -20.08 -8.38 3.95
CA SER A 181 -21.01 -9.51 3.85
C SER A 181 -21.74 -9.76 5.18
N PRO A 182 -22.97 -10.29 5.17
CA PRO A 182 -23.74 -10.56 6.39
C PRO A 182 -22.99 -11.44 7.41
N GLU A 183 -22.22 -12.42 6.94
CA GLU A 183 -21.42 -13.30 7.80
C GLU A 183 -20.34 -12.51 8.55
N ARG A 184 -19.64 -11.61 7.86
CA ARG A 184 -18.59 -10.77 8.45
C ARG A 184 -19.19 -9.69 9.37
N GLN A 185 -20.37 -9.17 9.04
CA GLN A 185 -21.11 -8.26 9.92
C GLN A 185 -21.50 -8.94 11.24
N GLN A 186 -21.86 -10.23 11.20
CA GLN A 186 -22.15 -11.00 12.42
C GLN A 186 -20.91 -11.14 13.32
N THR A 187 -19.72 -11.31 12.73
CA THR A 187 -18.45 -11.27 13.47
C THR A 187 -18.21 -9.91 14.13
N LEU A 188 -18.46 -8.80 13.44
CA LEU A 188 -18.33 -7.47 14.04
C LEU A 188 -19.33 -7.25 15.19
N THR A 189 -20.54 -7.80 15.06
CA THR A 189 -21.59 -7.70 16.10
C THR A 189 -21.21 -8.48 17.36
N SER A 190 -20.47 -9.59 17.25
CA SER A 190 -19.99 -10.33 18.43
C SER A 190 -18.82 -9.66 19.12
N LEU A 191 -18.01 -8.88 18.39
CA LEU A 191 -16.81 -8.20 18.90
C LEU A 191 -17.09 -6.80 19.46
N TYR A 192 -18.01 -6.04 18.85
CA TYR A 192 -18.29 -4.65 19.21
C TYR A 192 -19.72 -4.48 19.73
N ARG A 193 -19.87 -3.78 20.85
CA ARG A 193 -21.19 -3.48 21.42
C ARG A 193 -21.94 -2.40 20.65
N ASN A 194 -21.23 -1.46 20.04
CA ASN A 194 -21.80 -0.31 19.35
C ASN A 194 -21.14 -0.14 17.97
N PRO A 195 -21.91 0.02 16.88
CA PRO A 195 -21.37 0.27 15.54
C PRO A 195 -20.39 1.45 15.47
N ARG A 196 -20.61 2.49 16.27
CA ARG A 196 -19.75 3.69 16.30
C ARG A 196 -18.36 3.42 16.89
N GLN A 197 -18.18 2.33 17.63
CA GLN A 197 -16.91 1.97 18.25
C GLN A 197 -16.06 1.06 17.38
N VAL A 198 -16.55 0.66 16.19
CA VAL A 198 -15.81 -0.22 15.30
C VAL A 198 -14.58 0.51 14.76
N ASP A 199 -13.41 -0.07 15.01
CA ASP A 199 -12.14 0.49 14.55
C ASP A 199 -12.08 0.47 13.01
N LEU A 200 -11.51 1.53 12.42
CA LEU A 200 -11.40 1.67 10.97
C LEU A 200 -10.73 0.46 10.32
N LEU A 201 -9.60 0.01 10.86
CA LEU A 201 -8.86 -1.13 10.32
C LEU A 201 -9.68 -2.43 10.41
N ALA A 202 -10.37 -2.66 11.51
CA ALA A 202 -11.11 -3.90 11.76
C ALA A 202 -12.27 -4.10 10.79
N ALA A 203 -13.01 -3.04 10.47
CA ALA A 203 -14.05 -3.11 9.45
C ALA A 203 -13.49 -3.02 8.03
N GLY A 204 -12.48 -2.20 7.79
CA GLY A 204 -11.87 -2.02 6.47
C GLY A 204 -11.37 -3.33 5.84
N ILE A 205 -10.74 -4.20 6.63
CA ILE A 205 -10.29 -5.53 6.14
C ILE A 205 -11.43 -6.49 5.86
N LEU A 206 -12.61 -6.27 6.43
CA LEU A 206 -13.79 -7.11 6.25
C LEU A 206 -14.66 -6.66 5.08
N GLU A 207 -14.33 -5.53 4.45
CA GLU A 207 -14.99 -5.10 3.22
C GLU A 207 -14.77 -6.10 2.08
N GLN A 208 -15.73 -6.14 1.16
CA GLN A 208 -15.57 -6.86 -0.09
C GLN A 208 -14.72 -6.01 -1.05
N PRO A 209 -13.70 -6.59 -1.69
CA PRO A 209 -12.93 -5.88 -2.70
C PRO A 209 -13.81 -5.39 -3.85
N GLN A 210 -13.53 -4.20 -4.36
CA GLN A 210 -14.18 -3.71 -5.57
C GLN A 210 -13.74 -4.51 -6.81
N PRO A 211 -14.53 -4.57 -7.90
CA PRO A 211 -14.14 -5.29 -9.10
C PRO A 211 -12.79 -4.84 -9.65
N GLY A 212 -11.82 -5.77 -9.71
CA GLY A 212 -10.46 -5.50 -10.18
C GLY A 212 -9.56 -4.77 -9.17
N SER A 213 -10.03 -4.57 -7.94
CA SER A 213 -9.28 -4.01 -6.81
C SER A 213 -9.03 -5.09 -5.76
N VAL A 214 -8.03 -4.88 -4.90
CA VAL A 214 -7.82 -5.71 -3.71
C VAL A 214 -8.48 -5.10 -2.48
N LEU A 215 -8.80 -3.81 -2.53
CA LEU A 215 -9.33 -3.07 -1.40
C LEU A 215 -10.85 -2.87 -1.51
N GLY A 216 -11.47 -2.77 -0.34
CA GLY A 216 -12.86 -2.36 -0.22
C GLY A 216 -13.04 -0.85 -0.45
N PRO A 217 -14.31 -0.39 -0.52
CA PRO A 217 -14.63 1.00 -0.85
C PRO A 217 -14.03 2.04 0.11
N ILE A 218 -14.00 1.77 1.42
CA ILE A 218 -13.52 2.75 2.41
C ILE A 218 -12.00 2.83 2.39
N LEU A 219 -11.31 1.70 2.30
CA LEU A 219 -9.85 1.68 2.17
C LEU A 219 -9.38 2.25 0.83
N THR A 220 -10.16 2.07 -0.23
CA THR A 220 -9.92 2.70 -1.54
C THR A 220 -10.09 4.20 -1.46
N CYS A 221 -11.17 4.72 -0.84
CA CYS A 221 -11.38 6.15 -0.61
C CYS A 221 -10.26 6.82 0.21
N LEU A 222 -9.68 6.08 1.15
CA LEU A 222 -8.61 6.58 2.02
C LEU A 222 -7.27 6.77 1.30
N LEU A 223 -6.94 5.88 0.34
CA LEU A 223 -5.66 5.86 -0.37
C LEU A 223 -5.64 6.80 -1.56
#